data_AF-A0A939PUD5-F1
#
_entry.id   AF-A0A939PUD5-F1
#
_cell.length_a   1.000
_cell.length_b   1.000
_cell.length_c   1.000
_cell.angle_alpha   90.00
_cell.angle_beta   90.00
_cell.angle_gamma   90.00
#
_symmetry.space_group_name_H-M   'P 1'
#
loop_
_entity.id
_entity.type
_entity.pdbx_description
1 polymer ?
#
loop_
_entity_poly.entity_id
_entity_poly.type
_entity_poly.pdbx_seq_one_letter_code
_entity_poly.pdbx_strand_id
1 'polypeptide(L)'
;MDERRARGLEMMRQVYGWEIGDAPGDFFGITVDHLFGEIWTRPGLSLRDRRLLLIGMLAGQGLNDVLDIQIPAAMQNGELSPDELRELAIFLTHYIGWPLGSRLSVQVDTLIAKEEKRVAKERARSERSDAPGSPSNGRGEPPPE
;
A
#
# COMPACT_ATOMS: atom_id res chain seq x y z
N MET A 1 16.54 20.41 6.33
CA MET A 1 16.32 18.98 6.61
C MET A 1 17.59 18.26 6.18
N ASP A 2 18.13 17.38 7.01
CA ASP A 2 19.28 16.54 6.64
C ASP A 2 18.93 15.68 5.41
N GLU A 3 19.87 15.44 4.51
CA GLU A 3 19.66 14.66 3.28
C GLU A 3 19.23 13.23 3.61
N ARG A 4 19.79 12.67 4.69
CA ARG A 4 19.39 11.37 5.22
C ARG A 4 17.94 11.37 5.68
N ARG A 5 17.50 12.40 6.41
CA ARG A 5 16.11 12.55 6.86
C ARG A 5 15.15 12.61 5.68
N ALA A 6 15.48 13.41 4.66
CA ALA A 6 14.65 13.58 3.47
C ALA A 6 14.46 12.25 2.71
N ARG A 7 15.56 11.55 2.43
CA ARG A 7 15.55 10.22 1.80
C ARG A 7 14.79 9.20 2.64
N GLY A 8 14.94 9.24 3.96
CA GLY A 8 14.21 8.38 4.88
C GLY A 8 12.70 8.60 4.83
N LEU A 9 12.25 9.86 4.81
CA LEU A 9 10.82 10.18 4.70
C LEU A 9 10.25 9.75 3.35
N GLU A 10 10.99 9.96 2.27
CA GLU A 10 10.59 9.49 0.93
C GLU A 10 10.44 7.97 0.89
N MET A 11 11.45 7.24 1.36
CA MET A 11 11.41 5.77 1.41
C MET A 11 10.31 5.26 2.35
N MET A 12 10.08 5.92 3.50
CA MET A 12 9.01 5.54 4.43
C MET A 12 7.63 5.68 3.78
N ARG A 13 7.38 6.77 3.04
CA ARG A 13 6.13 6.95 2.28
C ARG A 13 5.96 5.88 1.22
N GLN A 14 7.04 5.57 0.49
CA GLN A 14 7.01 4.49 -0.49
C GLN A 14 6.69 3.14 0.17
N VAL A 15 7.37 2.77 1.26
CA VAL A 15 7.18 1.46 1.91
C VAL A 15 5.78 1.29 2.47
N TYR A 16 5.18 2.35 3.02
CA TYR A 16 3.84 2.29 3.61
C TYR A 16 2.69 2.62 2.65
N GLY A 17 2.96 3.29 1.53
CA GLY A 17 1.92 3.62 0.54
C GLY A 17 0.98 4.75 0.96
N TRP A 18 1.34 5.57 1.95
CA TRP A 18 0.55 6.74 2.35
C TRP A 18 1.44 7.92 2.75
N GLU A 19 0.83 9.11 2.79
CA GLU A 19 1.53 10.34 3.17
C GLU A 19 1.91 10.35 4.65
N ILE A 20 3.20 10.57 4.92
CA ILE A 20 3.77 10.63 6.26
C ILE A 20 4.50 11.96 6.43
N GLY A 21 4.05 12.73 7.42
CA GLY A 21 4.69 13.98 7.84
C GLY A 21 5.93 13.74 8.69
N ASP A 22 6.79 14.75 8.79
CA ASP A 22 7.98 14.73 9.63
C ASP A 22 7.60 14.97 11.10
N ALA A 23 7.44 13.89 11.87
CA ALA A 23 7.08 13.97 13.30
C ALA A 23 8.32 14.18 14.20
N PRO A 24 8.20 14.91 15.32
CA PRO A 24 9.30 15.10 16.26
C PRO A 24 9.56 13.84 17.11
N GLY A 25 10.75 13.78 17.72
CA GLY A 25 11.12 12.79 18.73
C GLY A 25 12.07 11.70 18.23
N ASP A 26 12.91 11.21 19.14
CA ASP A 26 14.05 10.35 18.80
C ASP A 26 13.65 9.04 18.14
N PHE A 27 12.56 8.41 18.59
CA PHE A 27 12.10 7.13 18.02
C PHE A 27 11.74 7.25 16.53
N PHE A 28 10.97 8.29 16.18
CA PHE A 28 10.60 8.57 14.79
C PHE A 28 11.83 9.08 14.01
N GLY A 29 12.66 9.91 14.66
CA GLY A 29 14.04 10.24 14.28
C GLY A 29 14.81 9.06 13.69
N ILE A 30 15.14 8.11 14.57
CA ILE A 30 15.93 6.91 14.28
C ILE A 30 15.26 6.03 13.24
N THR A 31 13.93 5.84 13.33
CA THR A 31 13.20 5.00 12.38
C THR A 31 13.30 5.53 10.95
N VAL A 32 13.04 6.82 10.75
CA VAL A 32 13.13 7.43 9.42
C VAL A 32 14.58 7.47 8.94
N ASP A 33 15.50 7.96 9.77
CA ASP A 33 16.86 8.25 9.34
C ASP A 33 17.65 6.98 9.06
N HIS A 34 17.53 5.97 9.93
CA HIS A 34 18.29 4.73 9.83
C HIS A 34 17.51 3.64 9.09
N LEU A 35 16.33 3.23 9.57
CA LEU A 35 15.61 2.11 8.94
C LEU A 35 15.23 2.45 7.49
N PHE A 36 14.60 3.60 7.26
CA PHE A 36 14.19 3.98 5.91
C PHE A 36 15.29 4.67 5.11
N GLY A 37 16.06 5.55 5.73
CA GLY A 37 17.11 6.30 5.06
C GLY A 37 18.33 5.47 4.68
N GLU A 38 18.64 4.42 5.45
CA GLU A 38 19.85 3.61 5.26
C GLU A 38 19.56 2.11 5.03
N ILE A 39 18.59 1.48 5.68
CA ILE A 39 18.41 0.01 5.54
C ILE A 39 17.57 -0.35 4.31
N TRP A 40 16.44 0.31 4.10
CA TRP A 40 15.57 0.06 2.93
C TRP A 40 16.19 0.51 1.61
N THR A 41 17.06 1.52 1.63
CA THR A 41 17.70 2.12 0.45
C THR A 41 19.00 1.42 0.02
N ARG A 42 19.50 0.46 0.82
CA ARG A 42 20.76 -0.24 0.50
C ARG A 42 20.71 -0.94 -0.86
N PRO A 43 21.83 -1.04 -1.58
CA PRO A 43 21.91 -1.87 -2.77
C PRO A 43 21.91 -3.37 -2.39
N GLY A 44 21.63 -4.22 -3.37
CA GLY A 44 21.78 -5.69 -3.27
C GLY A 44 20.47 -6.48 -3.25
N LEU A 45 19.37 -5.89 -2.77
CA LEU A 45 18.02 -6.43 -2.92
C LEU A 45 17.14 -5.36 -3.58
N SER A 46 16.15 -5.79 -4.35
CA SER A 46 15.09 -4.87 -4.80
C SER A 46 14.09 -4.60 -3.66
N LEU A 47 13.21 -3.60 -3.82
CA LEU A 47 12.10 -3.41 -2.88
C LEU A 47 11.18 -4.62 -2.85
N ARG A 48 10.91 -5.23 -4.01
CA ARG A 48 10.15 -6.47 -4.14
C ARG A 48 10.77 -7.61 -3.33
N ASP A 49 12.08 -7.81 -3.42
CA ASP A 49 12.75 -8.89 -2.67
C ASP A 49 12.68 -8.67 -1.17
N ARG A 50 12.88 -7.42 -0.72
CA ARG A 50 12.69 -7.06 0.70
C ARG A 50 11.26 -7.31 1.16
N ARG A 51 10.28 -6.97 0.33
CA ARG A 51 8.87 -7.17 0.63
C ARG A 51 8.55 -8.65 0.80
N LEU A 52 9.03 -9.51 -0.10
CA LEU A 52 8.84 -10.96 0.00
C LEU A 52 9.43 -11.52 1.30
N LEU A 53 10.67 -11.13 1.65
CA LEU A 53 11.31 -11.54 2.89
C LEU A 53 10.55 -11.08 4.13
N LEU A 54 10.13 -9.80 4.14
CA LEU A 54 9.38 -9.23 5.25
C LEU A 54 8.02 -9.90 5.43
N ILE A 55 7.23 -10.05 4.36
CA ILE A 55 5.92 -10.72 4.42
C ILE A 55 6.09 -12.16 4.91
N GLY A 56 7.08 -12.90 4.38
CA GLY A 56 7.37 -14.27 4.83
C GLY A 56 7.71 -14.35 6.32
N MET A 57 8.56 -13.46 6.82
CA MET A 57 8.91 -13.37 8.23
C MET A 57 7.70 -13.05 9.10
N LEU A 58 6.92 -12.02 8.74
CA LEU A 58 5.74 -11.59 9.48
C LEU A 58 4.67 -12.69 9.53
N ALA A 59 4.45 -13.39 8.41
CA ALA A 59 3.55 -14.53 8.36
C ALA A 59 4.01 -15.66 9.27
N GLY A 60 5.30 -16.02 9.23
CA GLY A 60 5.88 -17.05 10.10
C GLY A 60 5.83 -16.70 11.58
N GLN A 61 5.78 -15.42 11.93
CA GLN A 61 5.64 -14.93 13.30
C GLN A 61 4.19 -14.64 13.72
N GLY A 62 3.22 -14.76 12.81
CA GLY A 62 1.83 -14.41 13.07
C GLY A 62 1.60 -12.91 13.33
N LEU A 63 2.45 -12.03 12.80
CA LEU A 63 2.36 -10.57 12.97
C LEU A 63 1.39 -9.94 11.96
N ASN A 64 0.11 -10.28 12.12
CA ASN A 64 -0.95 -9.97 11.16
C ASN A 64 -1.22 -8.47 11.00
N ASP A 65 -1.12 -7.68 12.08
CA ASP A 65 -1.37 -6.24 12.04
C ASP A 65 -0.36 -5.52 11.14
N VAL A 66 0.87 -6.05 11.07
CA VAL A 66 1.90 -5.53 10.18
C VAL A 66 1.65 -6.02 8.74
N LEU A 67 1.18 -7.24 8.55
CA LEU A 67 0.78 -7.75 7.22
C LEU A 67 -0.35 -6.91 6.60
N ASP A 68 -1.31 -6.45 7.41
CA ASP A 68 -2.39 -5.55 6.96
C ASP A 68 -1.88 -4.21 6.41
N ILE A 69 -0.64 -3.85 6.73
CA ILE A 69 0.04 -2.66 6.20
C ILE A 69 0.89 -3.01 4.99
N GLN A 70 1.69 -4.07 5.07
CA GLN A 70 2.72 -4.39 4.07
C GLN A 70 2.13 -4.94 2.77
N ILE A 71 1.07 -5.76 2.85
CA ILE A 71 0.45 -6.38 1.67
C ILE A 71 -0.22 -5.33 0.77
N PRO A 72 -1.06 -4.40 1.27
CA PRO A 72 -1.64 -3.35 0.43
C PRO A 72 -0.59 -2.44 -0.19
N ALA A 73 0.43 -2.04 0.59
CA ALA A 73 1.52 -1.21 0.08
C ALA A 73 2.30 -1.92 -1.05
N ALA A 74 2.54 -3.22 -0.92
CA ALA A 74 3.19 -4.01 -1.96
C ALA A 74 2.40 -4.01 -3.28
N MET A 75 1.07 -4.14 -3.20
CA MET A 75 0.19 -4.09 -4.39
C MET A 75 0.16 -2.69 -5.00
N GLN A 76 0.01 -1.66 -4.18
CA GLN A 76 -0.08 -0.27 -4.62
C GLN A 76 1.21 0.22 -5.28
N ASN A 77 2.36 -0.25 -4.79
CA ASN A 77 3.66 0.02 -5.38
C ASN A 77 3.96 -0.84 -6.63
N GLY A 78 3.11 -1.80 -6.97
CA GLY A 78 3.35 -2.74 -8.06
C GLY A 78 4.50 -3.72 -7.80
N GLU A 79 4.87 -3.94 -6.54
CA GLU A 79 5.92 -4.89 -6.15
C GLU A 79 5.43 -6.33 -6.26
N LEU A 80 4.15 -6.57 -5.91
CA LEU A 80 3.51 -7.88 -5.95
C LEU A 80 2.08 -7.77 -6.49
N SER A 81 1.73 -8.67 -7.39
CA SER A 81 0.38 -8.85 -7.89
C SER A 81 -0.51 -9.65 -6.92
N PRO A 82 -1.85 -9.55 -7.04
CA PRO A 82 -2.78 -10.42 -6.30
C PRO A 82 -2.46 -11.92 -6.43
N ASP A 83 -2.10 -12.37 -7.63
CA ASP A 83 -1.82 -13.79 -7.87
C ASP A 83 -0.50 -14.24 -7.21
N GLU A 84 0.54 -13.41 -7.25
CA GLU A 84 1.79 -13.69 -6.53
C GLU A 84 1.58 -13.74 -5.01
N LEU A 85 0.70 -12.90 -4.45
CA LEU A 85 0.38 -12.92 -3.02
C LEU A 85 -0.38 -14.20 -2.63
N ARG A 86 -1.30 -14.67 -3.48
CA ARG A 86 -1.99 -15.95 -3.28
C ARG A 86 -1.00 -17.12 -3.34
N GLU A 87 -0.08 -17.12 -4.31
CA GLU A 87 0.95 -18.15 -4.39
C GLU A 87 1.91 -18.13 -3.20
N LEU A 88 2.25 -16.95 -2.69
CA LEU A 88 3.02 -16.82 -1.46
C LEU A 88 2.30 -17.48 -0.27
N ALA A 89 0.98 -17.28 -0.14
CA ALA A 89 0.20 -17.91 0.92
C ALA A 89 0.16 -19.43 0.79
N ILE A 90 -0.01 -19.97 -0.42
CA ILE A 90 0.03 -21.40 -0.71
C ILE A 90 1.40 -21.98 -0.31
N PHE A 91 2.48 -21.37 -0.78
CA PHE A 91 3.83 -21.82 -0.50
C PHE A 91 4.14 -21.78 1.00
N LEU A 92 3.92 -20.63 1.65
CA LEU A 92 4.26 -20.44 3.06
C LEU A 92 3.50 -21.38 3.98
N THR A 93 2.24 -21.72 3.68
CA THR A 93 1.43 -22.66 4.48
C THR A 93 2.16 -23.98 4.78
N HIS A 94 3.01 -24.44 3.84
CA HIS A 94 3.78 -25.68 3.99
C HIS A 94 5.00 -25.54 4.92
N TYR A 95 5.50 -24.32 5.12
CA TYR A 95 6.70 -24.05 5.93
C TYR A 95 6.37 -23.44 7.30
N ILE A 96 5.30 -22.64 7.40
CA ILE A 96 4.89 -21.99 8.65
C ILE A 96 3.75 -22.74 9.36
N GLY A 97 3.25 -23.81 8.73
CA GLY A 97 2.16 -24.63 9.23
C GLY A 97 0.77 -24.07 8.93
N TRP A 98 -0.21 -24.99 8.90
CA TRP A 98 -1.60 -24.70 8.54
C TRP A 98 -2.26 -23.57 9.35
N PRO A 99 -2.06 -23.42 10.67
CA PRO A 99 -2.73 -22.36 11.43
C PRO A 99 -2.36 -20.95 10.97
N LEU A 100 -1.08 -20.70 10.72
CA LEU A 100 -0.60 -19.40 10.25
C LEU A 100 -0.85 -19.23 8.74
N GLY A 101 -0.63 -20.28 7.96
CA GLY A 101 -0.82 -20.25 6.51
C GLY A 101 -2.27 -20.03 6.07
N SER A 102 -3.22 -20.75 6.68
CA SER A 102 -4.66 -20.55 6.38
C SER A 102 -5.13 -19.15 6.74
N ARG A 103 -4.63 -18.58 7.85
CA ARG A 103 -4.91 -17.19 8.22
C ARG A 103 -4.33 -16.20 7.21
N LEU A 104 -3.08 -16.39 6.79
CA LEU A 104 -2.46 -15.56 5.75
C LEU A 104 -3.27 -15.61 4.44
N SER A 105 -3.71 -16.81 4.03
CA SER A 105 -4.52 -17.00 2.82
C SER A 105 -5.81 -16.17 2.86
N VAL A 106 -6.58 -16.27 3.94
CA VAL A 106 -7.81 -15.47 4.14
C VAL A 106 -7.52 -13.97 4.18
N GLN A 107 -6.42 -13.58 4.83
CA GLN A 107 -6.00 -12.19 4.94
C GLN A 107 -5.64 -11.60 3.57
N VAL A 108 -4.86 -12.34 2.76
CA VAL A 108 -4.48 -11.95 1.39
C VAL A 108 -5.72 -11.70 0.54
N ASP A 109 -6.65 -12.65 0.48
CA ASP A 109 -7.88 -12.49 -0.33
C ASP A 109 -8.73 -11.31 0.15
N THR A 110 -8.81 -11.12 1.47
CA THR A 110 -9.53 -9.97 2.05
C THR A 110 -8.92 -8.64 1.62
N LEU A 111 -7.58 -8.54 1.61
CA LEU A 111 -6.88 -7.32 1.25
C LEU A 111 -6.91 -7.06 -0.26
N ILE A 112 -6.82 -8.10 -1.08
CA ILE A 112 -7.03 -8.01 -2.54
C ILE A 112 -8.43 -7.46 -2.83
N ALA A 113 -9.47 -8.03 -2.24
CA ALA A 113 -10.85 -7.58 -2.46
C ALA A 113 -11.08 -6.13 -2.00
N LYS A 114 -10.40 -5.68 -0.93
CA LYS A 114 -10.45 -4.27 -0.50
C LYS A 114 -9.77 -3.36 -1.52
N GLU A 115 -8.63 -3.76 -2.04
CA GLU A 115 -7.85 -2.99 -3.02
C GLU A 115 -8.59 -2.87 -4.35
N GLU A 116 -9.18 -3.96 -4.85
CA GLU A 116 -10.03 -3.94 -6.06
C GLU A 116 -11.20 -2.98 -5.93
N LYS A 117 -11.88 -2.97 -4.76
CA LYS A 117 -12.96 -2.02 -4.48
C LYS A 117 -12.46 -0.57 -4.43
N ARG A 118 -11.27 -0.33 -3.87
CA ARG A 118 -10.63 1.01 -3.84
C ARG A 118 -10.38 1.50 -5.26
N VAL A 119 -9.72 0.68 -6.08
CA VAL A 119 -9.40 0.99 -7.48
C VAL A 119 -10.68 1.23 -8.31
N ALA A 120 -11.70 0.40 -8.14
CA ALA A 120 -12.98 0.58 -8.83
C ALA A 120 -13.67 1.89 -8.43
N LYS A 121 -13.64 2.26 -7.13
CA LYS A 121 -14.20 3.52 -6.64
C LYS A 121 -13.45 4.73 -7.17
N GLU A 122 -12.13 4.66 -7.27
CA GLU A 122 -11.29 5.72 -7.83
C GLU A 122 -11.55 5.93 -9.32
N ARG A 123 -11.60 4.84 -10.11
CA ARG A 123 -11.95 4.90 -11.54
C ARG A 123 -13.34 5.52 -11.76
N ALA A 124 -14.33 5.08 -11.00
CA ALA A 124 -15.67 5.67 -11.11
C ALA A 124 -15.71 7.15 -10.68
N ARG A 125 -14.79 7.60 -9.83
CA ARG A 125 -14.68 9.02 -9.43
C ARG A 125 -14.02 9.85 -10.52
N SER A 126 -12.94 9.36 -11.15
CA SER A 126 -12.30 10.06 -12.27
C SER A 126 -13.22 10.16 -13.48
N GLU A 127 -13.93 9.08 -13.82
CA GLU A 127 -14.91 9.08 -14.92
C GLU A 127 -16.04 10.10 -14.70
N ARG A 128 -16.45 10.32 -13.44
CA ARG A 128 -17.44 11.36 -13.10
C ARG A 128 -16.88 12.78 -13.13
N SER A 129 -15.59 12.98 -12.82
CA SER A 129 -14.98 14.32 -12.90
C SER A 129 -14.69 14.74 -14.34
N ASP A 130 -14.46 13.78 -15.23
CA ASP A 130 -14.08 14.03 -16.63
C ASP A 130 -15.31 14.14 -17.56
N ALA A 131 -16.52 13.94 -17.05
CA ALA A 131 -17.76 14.09 -17.82
C ALA A 131 -17.99 15.57 -18.19
N PRO A 132 -18.18 15.91 -19.49
CA PRO A 132 -18.46 17.28 -19.90
C PRO A 132 -19.79 17.76 -19.28
N GLY A 133 -19.80 19.04 -18.87
CA GLY A 133 -20.77 19.63 -17.94
C GLY A 133 -22.23 19.27 -18.17
N SER A 134 -22.95 19.06 -17.05
CA SER A 134 -24.41 19.07 -17.02
C SER A 134 -24.97 20.32 -17.74
N PRO A 135 -26.10 20.22 -18.45
CA PRO A 135 -26.61 21.32 -19.26
C PRO A 135 -26.79 22.56 -18.37
N SER A 136 -26.24 23.69 -18.81
CA SER A 136 -26.56 24.99 -18.22
C SER A 136 -28.07 25.13 -18.23
N ASN A 137 -28.68 25.24 -17.04
CA ASN A 137 -30.10 25.42 -16.87
C ASN A 137 -30.49 26.78 -17.47
N GLY A 138 -30.79 26.78 -18.77
CA GLY A 138 -31.27 27.94 -19.51
C GLY A 138 -32.63 28.31 -18.94
N ARG A 139 -32.65 29.28 -18.02
CA ARG A 139 -33.88 29.95 -17.60
C ARG A 139 -34.44 30.60 -18.86
N GLY A 140 -35.56 30.06 -19.35
CA GLY A 140 -36.33 30.67 -20.40
C GLY A 140 -36.70 32.09 -20.00
N GLU A 141 -36.36 33.06 -20.84
CA GLU A 141 -36.96 34.38 -20.78
C GLU A 141 -38.47 34.25 -21.04
N PRO A 142 -39.33 34.90 -20.24
CA PRO A 142 -40.75 34.93 -20.52
C PRO A 142 -41.04 35.79 -21.77
N PRO A 143 -42.08 35.45 -22.55
CA PRO A 143 -42.39 36.16 -23.80
C PRO A 143 -42.92 37.57 -23.52
N PRO A 144 -42.69 38.54 -24.43
CA PRO A 144 -43.13 39.91 -24.27
C PRO A 144 -44.64 40.06 -24.52
N GLU A 145 -45.24 41.03 -23.81
CA GLU A 145 -46.66 41.43 -23.88
C GLU A 145 -47.08 42.00 -25.25
#